data_AF-A0A9P6IY07-F1
#
_entry.id   AF-A0A9P6IY07-F1
#
_cell.length_a   1.000
_cell.length_b   1.000
_cell.length_c   1.000
_cell.angle_alpha   90.00
_cell.angle_beta   90.00
_cell.angle_gamma   90.00
#
_symmetry.space_group_name_H-M   'P 1'
#
loop_
_entity.id
_entity.type
_entity.pdbx_description
1 polymer ?
#
loop_
_entity_poly.entity_id
_entity_poly.type
_entity_poly.pdbx_seq_one_letter_code
_entity_poly.pdbx_strand_id
1 'polypeptide(L)'
;MSSPSHSALITHTWPSKRRWSLAFPINNLRRYLTFITQELAIGASLIIRHPFTPPPVPTWPLHLALFVAMIRATADHQEHIVEDISDIRRLIDTFFYYLPKLPQMRIVHLLLPIPQGGLGFPGVLGPLEHTETGHRTLPGQWIADNKVWDRIMGMRVANAAKNCKDPFAAREGEKVIFYTHGGGYFICSNATHREMLWRISRATGRRIFAAVDYRLAPEHPYPAALQDASHAFCHLTGPNGCGFDPENVTAAGDSAGGGLMLALMMYQRDFGLPTPSKAILLSI
;
A
#
# COMPACT_ATOMS: atom_id res chain seq x y z
N MET A 1 27.51 10.56 -22.70
CA MET A 1 26.92 9.35 -22.08
C MET A 1 26.27 9.78 -20.77
N SER A 2 24.98 10.11 -20.79
CA SER A 2 24.22 10.58 -19.64
C SER A 2 23.50 9.40 -18.98
N SER A 3 23.90 9.07 -17.74
CA SER A 3 23.17 8.16 -16.87
C SER A 3 21.72 8.63 -16.70
N PRO A 4 20.69 7.77 -16.89
CA PRO A 4 19.34 8.16 -16.52
C PRO A 4 19.26 8.23 -15.00
N SER A 5 18.97 9.41 -14.47
CA SER A 5 18.70 9.63 -13.05
C SER A 5 17.48 8.79 -12.64
N HIS A 6 17.69 7.77 -11.82
CA HIS A 6 16.64 6.89 -11.27
C HIS A 6 15.88 7.58 -10.12
N SER A 7 15.31 8.75 -10.37
CA SER A 7 14.50 9.48 -9.39
C SER A 7 13.03 9.04 -9.48
N ALA A 8 12.42 8.72 -8.34
CA ALA A 8 11.00 8.37 -8.28
C ALA A 8 10.11 9.54 -8.73
N LEU A 9 9.03 9.22 -9.45
CA LEU A 9 8.04 10.22 -9.88
C LEU A 9 7.02 10.41 -8.75
N ILE A 10 6.84 11.65 -8.30
CA ILE A 10 5.95 11.98 -7.18
C ILE A 10 4.67 12.62 -7.72
N THR A 11 3.53 12.14 -7.24
CA THR A 11 2.23 12.69 -7.62
C THR A 11 1.38 12.96 -6.37
N HIS A 12 0.69 14.11 -6.32
CA HIS A 12 -0.31 14.39 -5.28
C HIS A 12 -1.67 13.78 -5.62
N THR A 13 -1.85 13.40 -6.89
CA THR A 13 -3.00 12.66 -7.40
C THR A 13 -2.65 11.18 -7.48
N TRP A 14 -3.67 10.33 -7.39
CA TRP A 14 -3.50 8.88 -7.56
C TRP A 14 -2.90 8.62 -8.96
N PRO A 15 -1.87 7.77 -9.11
CA PRO A 15 -1.32 7.46 -10.42
C PRO A 15 -2.38 6.81 -11.30
N SER A 16 -2.79 7.50 -12.37
CA SER A 16 -3.75 7.00 -13.37
C SER A 16 -3.26 5.77 -14.15
N LYS A 17 -2.04 5.28 -13.86
CA LYS A 17 -1.36 4.20 -14.56
C LYS A 17 -1.64 2.79 -14.03
N ARG A 18 -2.35 2.61 -12.90
CA ARG A 18 -3.06 1.35 -12.66
C ARG A 18 -4.24 1.34 -13.62
N ARG A 19 -4.02 0.79 -14.81
CA ARG A 19 -4.98 0.71 -15.92
C ARG A 19 -6.08 -0.31 -15.61
N TRP A 20 -6.74 -0.19 -14.46
CA TRP A 20 -8.07 -0.73 -14.30
C TRP A 20 -9.00 0.32 -14.86
N SER A 21 -9.70 0.01 -15.95
CA SER A 21 -10.85 0.83 -16.30
C SER A 21 -11.78 0.83 -15.09
N LEU A 22 -11.94 1.98 -14.43
CA LEU A 22 -13.06 2.22 -13.51
C LEU A 22 -14.40 2.02 -14.24
N ALA A 23 -14.38 1.97 -15.58
CA ALA A 23 -15.47 1.47 -16.38
C ALA A 23 -15.63 -0.04 -16.18
N PHE A 24 -16.73 -0.40 -15.52
CA PHE A 24 -17.31 -1.73 -15.61
C PHE A 24 -17.60 -2.07 -17.08
N PRO A 25 -17.36 -3.31 -17.53
CA PRO A 25 -17.71 -3.70 -18.89
C PRO A 25 -19.22 -3.50 -19.13
N ILE A 26 -19.56 -2.77 -20.20
CA ILE A 26 -20.94 -2.34 -20.53
C ILE A 26 -21.88 -3.55 -20.66
N ASN A 27 -21.34 -4.71 -21.05
CA ASN A 27 -22.10 -5.93 -21.29
C ASN A 27 -22.80 -6.48 -20.03
N ASN A 28 -22.43 -6.05 -18.82
CA ASN A 28 -22.98 -6.53 -17.55
C ASN A 28 -23.60 -5.40 -16.67
N LEU A 29 -23.90 -4.23 -17.25
CA LEU A 29 -24.34 -3.02 -16.52
C LEU A 29 -25.54 -3.24 -15.58
N ARG A 30 -26.49 -4.09 -15.98
CA ARG A 30 -27.72 -4.38 -15.21
C ARG A 30 -27.44 -5.13 -13.89
N ARG A 31 -26.40 -5.97 -13.88
CA ARG A 31 -25.95 -6.73 -12.70
C ARG A 31 -25.22 -5.81 -11.72
N TYR A 32 -24.29 -4.99 -12.24
CA TYR A 32 -23.63 -3.95 -11.45
C TYR A 32 -24.60 -2.94 -10.87
N LEU A 33 -25.66 -2.55 -11.58
CA LEU A 33 -26.67 -1.65 -11.05
C LEU A 33 -27.36 -2.22 -9.81
N THR A 34 -27.71 -3.50 -9.81
CA THR A 34 -28.42 -4.15 -8.69
C THR A 34 -27.51 -4.23 -7.46
N PHE A 35 -26.24 -4.56 -7.68
CA PHE A 35 -25.23 -4.54 -6.64
C PHE A 35 -24.97 -3.14 -6.09
N ILE A 36 -24.75 -2.16 -6.97
CA ILE A 36 -24.49 -0.76 -6.58
C ILE A 36 -25.68 -0.19 -5.81
N THR A 37 -26.92 -0.46 -6.22
CA THR A 37 -28.10 0.04 -5.49
C THR A 37 -28.25 -0.60 -4.13
N GLN A 38 -27.95 -1.89 -3.98
CA GLN A 38 -27.93 -2.57 -2.68
C GLN A 38 -26.79 -2.08 -1.78
N GLU A 39 -25.58 -1.91 -2.32
CA GLU A 39 -24.45 -1.34 -1.58
C GLU A 39 -24.71 0.09 -1.13
N LEU A 40 -25.27 0.92 -2.03
CA LEU A 40 -25.68 2.28 -1.68
C LEU A 40 -26.76 2.27 -0.61
N ALA A 41 -27.71 1.32 -0.65
CA ALA A 41 -28.76 1.20 0.35
C ALA A 41 -28.21 0.72 1.70
N ILE A 42 -27.35 -0.31 1.73
CA ILE A 42 -26.68 -0.82 2.93
C ILE A 42 -25.78 0.27 3.52
N GLY A 43 -24.95 0.88 2.69
CA GLY A 43 -24.05 1.97 3.08
C GLY A 43 -24.79 3.20 3.60
N ALA A 44 -25.84 3.66 2.92
CA ALA A 44 -26.68 4.76 3.40
C ALA A 44 -27.37 4.39 4.72
N SER A 45 -27.87 3.14 4.86
CA SER A 45 -28.48 2.69 6.11
C SER A 45 -27.47 2.67 7.25
N LEU A 46 -26.22 2.26 7.01
CA LEU A 46 -25.16 2.24 8.00
C LEU A 46 -24.74 3.65 8.38
N ILE A 47 -24.57 4.56 7.42
CA ILE A 47 -24.24 5.97 7.70
C ILE A 47 -25.33 6.62 8.54
N ILE A 48 -26.61 6.40 8.19
CA ILE A 48 -27.75 6.95 8.93
C ILE A 48 -27.84 6.33 10.33
N ARG A 49 -27.60 5.01 10.47
CA ARG A 49 -27.78 4.28 11.73
C ARG A 49 -26.59 4.37 12.68
N HIS A 50 -25.36 4.57 12.19
CA HIS A 50 -24.13 4.55 12.99
C HIS A 50 -24.14 5.54 14.17
N PRO A 51 -24.72 6.76 14.07
CA PRO A 51 -24.85 7.68 15.22
C PRO A 51 -25.88 7.24 16.27
N PHE A 52 -26.89 6.46 15.88
CA PHE A 52 -28.05 6.14 16.73
C PHE A 52 -28.09 4.69 17.22
N THR A 53 -27.41 3.80 16.50
CA THR A 53 -27.35 2.36 16.76
C THR A 53 -25.88 2.00 16.79
N PRO A 54 -25.30 1.72 17.98
CA PRO A 54 -23.90 1.35 18.06
C PRO A 54 -23.65 0.09 17.21
N PRO A 55 -22.52 0.01 16.51
CA PRO A 55 -22.18 -1.19 15.74
C PRO A 55 -22.13 -2.43 16.65
N PRO A 56 -22.23 -3.65 16.10
CA PRO A 56 -22.24 -4.90 16.87
C PRO A 56 -21.05 -5.04 17.84
N VAL A 57 -19.96 -4.33 17.55
CA VAL A 57 -18.79 -4.18 18.43
C VAL A 57 -18.61 -2.69 18.75
N PRO A 58 -18.54 -2.28 20.04
CA PRO A 58 -18.54 -0.87 20.47
C PRO A 58 -17.38 -0.02 19.91
N THR A 59 -16.32 -0.66 19.43
CA THR A 59 -15.11 -0.01 18.91
C THR A 59 -15.10 0.14 17.39
N TRP A 60 -16.14 -0.31 16.67
CA TRP A 60 -16.13 -0.26 15.20
C TRP A 60 -16.31 1.16 14.65
N PRO A 61 -15.26 1.73 14.04
CA PRO A 61 -15.41 2.97 13.29
C PRO A 61 -16.26 2.74 12.04
N LEU A 62 -16.95 3.79 11.56
CA LEU A 62 -17.87 3.73 10.42
C LEU A 62 -17.24 3.08 9.17
N HIS A 63 -15.98 3.37 8.89
CA HIS A 63 -15.27 2.77 7.74
C HIS A 63 -15.19 1.25 7.81
N LEU A 64 -14.99 0.69 9.01
CA LEU A 64 -14.83 -0.75 9.21
C LEU A 64 -16.19 -1.44 9.09
N ALA A 65 -17.24 -0.81 9.62
CA ALA A 65 -18.61 -1.28 9.46
C ALA A 65 -19.03 -1.33 7.97
N LEU A 66 -18.70 -0.27 7.22
CA LEU A 66 -18.94 -0.20 5.78
C LEU A 66 -18.12 -1.25 5.02
N PHE A 67 -16.84 -1.43 5.36
CA PHE A 67 -15.98 -2.44 4.74
C PHE A 67 -16.50 -3.86 4.94
N VAL A 68 -16.86 -4.23 6.18
CA VAL A 68 -17.38 -5.57 6.48
C VAL A 68 -18.71 -5.80 5.79
N ALA A 69 -19.58 -4.79 5.73
CA ALA A 69 -20.85 -4.90 5.01
C ALA A 69 -20.62 -5.16 3.51
N MET A 70 -19.69 -4.43 2.89
CA MET A 70 -19.33 -4.62 1.49
C MET A 70 -18.72 -6.01 1.24
N ILE A 71 -17.82 -6.50 2.11
CA ILE A 71 -17.26 -7.86 1.98
C ILE A 71 -18.39 -8.90 2.05
N ARG A 72 -19.32 -8.77 3.00
CA ARG A 72 -20.45 -9.69 3.15
C ARG A 72 -21.36 -9.68 1.93
N ALA A 73 -21.72 -8.51 1.43
CA ALA A 73 -22.54 -8.39 0.24
C ALA A 73 -21.83 -8.91 -1.02
N THR A 74 -20.51 -8.71 -1.13
CA THR A 74 -19.71 -9.29 -2.22
C THR A 74 -19.70 -10.81 -2.13
N ALA A 75 -19.56 -11.38 -0.91
CA ALA A 75 -19.60 -12.82 -0.65
C ALA A 75 -20.98 -13.43 -0.98
N ASP A 76 -22.07 -12.76 -0.58
CA ASP A 76 -23.45 -13.23 -0.80
C ASP A 76 -23.88 -13.16 -2.28
N HIS A 77 -23.11 -12.45 -3.12
CA HIS A 77 -23.43 -12.25 -4.54
C HIS A 77 -22.31 -12.69 -5.51
N GLN A 78 -21.36 -13.51 -5.04
CA GLN A 78 -20.24 -13.99 -5.87
C GLN A 78 -20.71 -14.70 -7.14
N GLU A 79 -21.79 -15.49 -7.05
CA GLU A 79 -22.32 -16.30 -8.17
C GLU A 79 -22.93 -15.46 -9.32
N HIS A 80 -23.16 -14.16 -9.12
CA HIS A 80 -23.87 -13.32 -10.10
C HIS A 80 -23.07 -12.10 -10.60
N ILE A 81 -21.97 -11.73 -9.92
CA ILE A 81 -21.27 -10.45 -10.12
C ILE A 81 -19.80 -10.66 -10.46
N VAL A 82 -19.18 -11.73 -9.95
CA VAL A 82 -17.74 -11.95 -10.04
C VAL A 82 -17.48 -13.09 -11.00
N GLU A 83 -17.01 -12.77 -12.21
CA GLU A 83 -16.51 -13.79 -13.15
C GLU A 83 -15.03 -14.08 -12.89
N ASP A 84 -14.28 -13.07 -12.46
CA ASP A 84 -12.86 -13.16 -12.15
C ASP A 84 -12.47 -12.32 -10.92
N ILE A 85 -11.36 -12.70 -10.29
CA ILE A 85 -10.80 -12.03 -9.10
C ILE A 85 -10.49 -10.55 -9.34
N SER A 86 -10.25 -10.17 -10.60
CA SER A 86 -10.06 -8.78 -11.00
C SER A 86 -11.31 -7.92 -10.79
N ASP A 87 -12.52 -8.48 -10.88
CA ASP A 87 -13.76 -7.75 -10.63
C ASP A 87 -13.95 -7.43 -9.14
N ILE A 88 -13.63 -8.39 -8.26
CA ILE A 88 -13.62 -8.18 -6.80
C ILE A 88 -12.65 -7.05 -6.45
N ARG A 89 -11.42 -7.07 -7.00
CA ARG A 89 -10.43 -6.03 -6.75
C ARG A 89 -10.91 -4.66 -7.18
N ARG A 90 -11.47 -4.54 -8.39
CA ARG A 90 -12.01 -3.28 -8.91
C ARG A 90 -13.10 -2.75 -8.00
N LEU A 91 -14.00 -3.60 -7.55
CA LEU A 91 -15.09 -3.22 -6.68
C LEU A 91 -14.58 -2.65 -5.35
N ILE A 92 -13.71 -3.41 -4.68
CA ILE A 92 -13.10 -3.03 -3.40
C ILE A 92 -12.32 -1.72 -3.57
N ASP A 93 -11.42 -1.64 -4.55
CA ASP A 93 -10.59 -0.46 -4.76
C ASP A 93 -11.44 0.77 -5.12
N THR A 94 -12.48 0.61 -5.93
CA THR A 94 -13.42 1.69 -6.29
C THR A 94 -14.15 2.21 -5.06
N PHE A 95 -14.67 1.32 -4.23
CA PHE A 95 -15.33 1.69 -2.98
C PHE A 95 -14.42 2.53 -2.08
N PHE A 96 -13.21 2.04 -1.80
CA PHE A 96 -12.25 2.75 -0.96
C PHE A 96 -11.64 3.99 -1.59
N TYR A 97 -11.64 4.08 -2.92
CA TYR A 97 -11.22 5.27 -3.64
C TYR A 97 -12.20 6.43 -3.44
N TYR A 98 -13.50 6.15 -3.54
CA TYR A 98 -14.55 7.16 -3.39
C TYR A 98 -14.96 7.41 -1.94
N LEU A 99 -14.54 6.56 -1.00
CA LEU A 99 -14.75 6.80 0.42
C LEU A 99 -14.10 8.15 0.82
N PRO A 100 -14.82 9.04 1.53
CA PRO A 100 -14.29 10.33 1.92
C PRO A 100 -12.98 10.19 2.69
N LYS A 101 -11.93 10.84 2.20
CA LYS A 101 -10.65 10.87 2.90
C LYS A 101 -10.81 11.61 4.23
N LEU A 102 -10.20 11.08 5.28
CA LEU A 102 -10.10 11.80 6.55
C LEU A 102 -9.29 13.09 6.33
N PRO A 103 -9.81 14.28 6.70
CA PRO A 103 -9.12 15.55 6.43
C PRO A 103 -7.79 15.67 7.17
N GLN A 104 -7.59 14.90 8.23
CA GLN A 104 -6.35 14.83 9.01
C GLN A 104 -5.30 13.89 8.41
N MET A 105 -5.63 13.15 7.35
CA MET A 105 -4.73 12.19 6.72
C MET A 105 -4.02 12.80 5.51
N ARG A 106 -2.69 12.76 5.53
CA ARG A 106 -1.83 13.09 4.39
C ARG A 106 -1.51 11.82 3.61
N ILE A 107 -1.69 11.88 2.29
CA ILE A 107 -1.28 10.84 1.36
C ILE A 107 -0.43 11.48 0.27
N VAL A 108 0.73 10.92 -0.01
CA VAL A 108 1.55 11.27 -1.18
C VAL A 108 1.82 10.02 -1.99
N HIS A 109 1.56 10.08 -3.29
CA HIS A 109 1.79 8.97 -4.20
C HIS A 109 3.19 9.05 -4.83
N LEU A 110 3.72 7.87 -5.08
CA LEU A 110 5.10 7.63 -5.51
C LEU A 110 5.07 6.55 -6.59
N LEU A 111 5.87 6.73 -7.63
CA LEU A 111 6.16 5.69 -8.61
C LEU A 111 7.66 5.41 -8.61
N LEU A 112 8.02 4.21 -8.17
CA LEU A 112 9.40 3.74 -8.11
C LEU A 112 9.79 3.10 -9.43
N PRO A 113 10.74 3.66 -10.21
CA PRO A 113 11.23 2.98 -11.40
C PRO A 113 12.01 1.74 -11.01
N ILE A 114 11.73 0.62 -11.67
CA ILE A 114 12.51 -0.61 -11.53
C ILE A 114 13.57 -0.62 -12.63
N PRO A 115 14.87 -0.71 -12.30
CA PRO A 115 15.94 -0.73 -13.30
C PRO A 115 15.88 -1.98 -14.18
N GLN A 116 16.46 -1.88 -15.38
CA GLN A 116 16.65 -3.04 -16.26
C GLN A 116 17.57 -4.07 -15.57
N GLY A 117 17.15 -5.34 -15.55
CA GLY A 117 17.84 -6.41 -14.83
C GLY A 117 17.65 -6.36 -13.31
N GLY A 118 16.80 -5.46 -12.80
CA GLY A 118 16.54 -5.30 -11.39
C GLY A 118 17.74 -4.74 -10.61
N LEU A 119 17.75 -4.99 -9.30
CA LEU A 119 18.83 -4.66 -8.37
C LEU A 119 19.78 -5.83 -8.12
N GLY A 120 19.59 -6.96 -8.82
CA GLY A 120 20.45 -8.14 -8.72
C GLY A 120 20.21 -8.96 -7.46
N PHE A 121 18.96 -9.04 -7.02
CA PHE A 121 18.59 -9.83 -5.84
C PHE A 121 18.91 -11.33 -6.02
N PRO A 122 19.65 -11.96 -5.09
CA PRO A 122 20.05 -13.37 -5.19
C PRO A 122 18.90 -14.37 -4.93
N GLY A 123 19.21 -15.66 -5.09
CA GLY A 123 18.33 -16.76 -4.69
C GLY A 123 17.00 -16.78 -5.46
N VAL A 124 15.90 -16.91 -4.73
CA VAL A 124 14.56 -17.10 -5.31
C VAL A 124 14.08 -15.91 -6.15
N LEU A 125 14.66 -14.71 -5.94
CA LEU A 125 14.31 -13.52 -6.71
C LEU A 125 15.11 -13.37 -8.00
N GLY A 126 16.27 -14.01 -8.11
CA GLY A 126 17.20 -13.88 -9.24
C GLY A 126 16.52 -14.08 -10.60
N PRO A 127 15.75 -15.16 -10.83
CA PRO A 127 15.05 -15.36 -12.09
C PRO A 127 14.11 -14.22 -12.48
N LEU A 128 13.41 -13.60 -11.51
CA LEU A 128 12.51 -12.48 -11.79
C LEU A 128 13.28 -11.18 -12.11
N GLU A 129 14.42 -10.95 -11.44
CA GLU A 129 15.25 -9.76 -11.69
C GLU A 129 15.73 -9.70 -13.14
N HIS A 130 16.14 -10.84 -13.71
CA HIS A 130 16.57 -10.92 -15.11
C HIS A 130 15.46 -10.62 -16.12
N THR A 131 14.18 -10.72 -15.71
CA THR A 131 13.04 -10.38 -16.57
C THR A 131 12.67 -8.89 -16.55
N GLU A 132 13.26 -8.09 -15.66
CA GLU A 132 12.96 -6.66 -15.57
C GLU A 132 13.54 -5.89 -16.77
N THR A 133 12.66 -5.26 -17.53
CA THR A 133 13.01 -4.54 -18.76
C THR A 133 13.39 -3.08 -18.54
N GLY A 134 13.23 -2.55 -17.32
CA GLY A 134 13.46 -1.13 -17.02
C GLY A 134 12.24 -0.22 -17.25
N HIS A 135 11.15 -0.76 -17.81
CA HIS A 135 9.93 0.01 -18.09
C HIS A 135 8.90 -0.03 -16.95
N ARG A 136 9.06 -0.96 -16.01
CA ARG A 136 8.12 -1.16 -14.91
C ARG A 136 8.29 -0.07 -13.86
N THR A 137 7.16 0.40 -13.33
CA THR A 137 7.15 1.26 -12.15
C THR A 137 6.33 0.61 -11.06
N LEU A 138 6.76 0.81 -9.83
CA LEU A 138 6.26 0.17 -8.64
C LEU A 138 5.55 1.26 -7.79
N PRO A 139 4.21 1.29 -7.75
CA PRO A 139 3.44 2.37 -7.12
C PRO A 139 3.39 2.30 -5.59
N GLY A 140 3.96 3.28 -4.88
CA GLY A 140 3.93 3.38 -3.43
C GLY A 140 3.15 4.58 -2.90
N GLN A 141 2.96 4.62 -1.58
CA GLN A 141 2.34 5.75 -0.90
C GLN A 141 3.06 6.09 0.40
N TRP A 142 3.28 7.38 0.62
CA TRP A 142 3.52 7.90 1.96
C TRP A 142 2.18 8.24 2.61
N ILE A 143 1.97 7.74 3.82
CA ILE A 143 0.76 8.00 4.60
C ILE A 143 1.18 8.52 5.97
N ALA A 144 0.56 9.62 6.41
CA ALA A 144 0.76 10.13 7.76
C ALA A 144 -0.43 10.94 8.28
N ASP A 145 -0.49 11.14 9.59
CA ASP A 145 -1.29 12.23 10.16
C ASP A 145 -0.69 13.59 9.77
N ASN A 146 -1.53 14.59 9.51
CA ASN A 146 -1.09 15.93 9.10
C ASN A 146 -0.11 16.54 10.11
N LYS A 147 -0.34 16.41 11.41
CA LYS A 147 0.57 16.97 12.42
C LYS A 147 1.91 16.26 12.40
N VAL A 148 1.90 14.95 12.17
CA VAL A 148 3.13 14.14 12.03
C VAL A 148 3.88 14.56 10.78
N TRP A 149 3.16 14.71 9.65
CA TRP A 149 3.72 15.16 8.39
C TRP A 149 4.36 16.54 8.50
N ASP A 150 3.63 17.53 9.01
CA ASP A 150 4.08 18.91 9.13
C ASP A 150 5.28 19.02 10.07
N ARG A 151 5.30 18.23 11.16
CA ARG A 151 6.46 18.15 12.05
C ARG A 151 7.68 17.57 11.33
N ILE A 152 7.53 16.49 10.56
CA ILE A 152 8.65 15.85 9.84
C ILE A 152 9.18 16.75 8.72
N MET A 153 8.28 17.36 7.95
CA MET A 153 8.64 18.19 6.79
C MET A 153 9.06 19.61 7.20
N GLY A 154 8.60 20.11 8.34
CA GLY A 154 8.98 21.40 8.93
C GLY A 154 10.33 21.37 9.65
N MET A 155 10.88 20.20 9.99
CA MET A 155 12.27 20.08 10.45
C MET A 155 13.18 20.53 9.29
N ARG A 156 13.85 21.68 9.48
CA ARG A 156 14.68 22.37 8.48
C ARG A 156 15.47 21.38 7.61
N VAL A 157 15.48 21.65 6.30
CA VAL A 157 16.23 20.94 5.24
C VAL A 157 17.72 20.68 5.60
N ALA A 158 18.26 21.40 6.58
CA ALA A 158 19.61 21.25 7.13
C ALA A 158 19.99 19.83 7.59
N ASN A 159 19.01 18.97 7.95
CA ASN A 159 19.27 17.62 8.50
C ASN A 159 18.78 16.46 7.61
N ALA A 160 18.55 16.68 6.31
CA ALA A 160 18.34 15.57 5.38
C ALA A 160 19.59 14.69 5.28
N ALA A 161 19.40 13.39 5.04
CA ALA A 161 20.48 12.46 4.69
C ALA A 161 21.40 13.11 3.64
N LYS A 162 22.66 13.38 4.03
CA LYS A 162 23.63 14.09 3.20
C LYS A 162 23.75 13.33 1.87
N ASN A 163 23.47 14.00 0.75
CA ASN A 163 23.47 13.48 -0.63
C ASN A 163 22.21 12.75 -1.12
N CYS A 164 21.13 12.66 -0.34
CA CYS A 164 19.85 12.17 -0.83
C CYS A 164 19.09 13.31 -1.57
N LYS A 165 18.72 13.06 -2.84
CA LYS A 165 17.95 14.03 -3.67
C LYS A 165 16.44 13.82 -3.58
N ASP A 166 15.99 12.79 -2.89
CA ASP A 166 14.57 12.51 -2.73
C ASP A 166 13.93 13.55 -1.79
N PRO A 167 12.81 14.19 -2.15
CA PRO A 167 12.16 15.18 -1.28
C PRO A 167 11.61 14.57 0.02
N PHE A 168 11.53 13.24 0.08
CA PHE A 168 11.17 12.45 1.25
C PHE A 168 12.37 11.80 1.92
N ALA A 169 13.59 12.29 1.64
CA ALA A 169 14.82 11.91 2.32
C ALA A 169 14.63 11.77 3.83
N ALA A 170 15.28 10.76 4.41
CA ALA A 170 15.34 10.56 5.85
C ALA A 170 15.96 11.79 6.52
N ARG A 171 15.36 12.22 7.63
CA ARG A 171 16.01 13.15 8.55
C ARG A 171 16.91 12.38 9.51
N GLU A 172 17.93 13.04 10.05
CA GLU A 172 18.79 12.45 11.08
C GLU A 172 17.97 11.89 12.26
N GLY A 173 18.18 10.60 12.58
CA GLY A 173 17.46 9.89 13.63
C GLY A 173 15.97 9.61 13.35
N GLU A 174 15.49 9.90 12.13
CA GLU A 174 14.08 9.69 11.78
C GLU A 174 13.74 8.21 11.68
N LYS A 175 12.67 7.81 12.37
CA LYS A 175 12.12 6.46 12.33
C LYS A 175 10.92 6.38 11.41
N VAL A 176 10.88 5.33 10.61
CA VAL A 176 9.83 5.08 9.60
C VAL A 176 9.23 3.70 9.78
N ILE A 177 7.98 3.54 9.37
CA ILE A 177 7.32 2.24 9.30
C ILE A 177 7.19 1.86 7.84
N PHE A 178 7.73 0.71 7.46
CA PHE A 178 7.57 0.10 6.14
C PHE A 178 6.43 -0.93 6.21
N TYR A 179 5.34 -0.72 5.46
CA TYR A 179 4.09 -1.45 5.67
C TYR A 179 3.59 -2.21 4.45
N THR A 180 3.34 -3.52 4.49
CA THR A 180 2.60 -4.26 3.43
C THR A 180 1.18 -4.62 3.87
N HIS A 181 0.21 -4.40 2.99
CA HIS A 181 -1.19 -4.73 3.22
C HIS A 181 -1.47 -6.24 3.20
N GLY A 182 -2.54 -6.68 3.85
CA GLY A 182 -3.07 -8.03 3.78
C GLY A 182 -3.94 -8.27 2.55
N GLY A 183 -4.72 -9.34 2.55
CA GLY A 183 -5.58 -9.71 1.41
C GLY A 183 -5.11 -10.95 0.64
N GLY A 184 -4.47 -11.89 1.33
CA GLY A 184 -4.16 -13.23 0.78
C GLY A 184 -3.22 -13.25 -0.43
N TYR A 185 -2.52 -12.15 -0.73
CA TYR A 185 -1.75 -11.93 -1.96
C TYR A 185 -2.59 -11.82 -3.25
N PHE A 186 -3.92 -11.77 -3.14
CA PHE A 186 -4.81 -11.77 -4.31
C PHE A 186 -5.93 -10.72 -4.24
N ILE A 187 -6.11 -9.99 -3.15
CA ILE A 187 -7.04 -8.85 -3.05
C ILE A 187 -6.39 -7.71 -2.25
N CYS A 188 -7.14 -6.61 -2.12
CA CYS A 188 -6.77 -5.40 -1.40
C CYS A 188 -5.67 -4.57 -2.09
N SER A 189 -5.47 -3.38 -1.53
CA SER A 189 -4.50 -2.39 -1.99
C SER A 189 -4.19 -1.43 -0.85
N ASN A 190 -3.28 -0.48 -1.07
CA ASN A 190 -3.06 0.61 -0.14
C ASN A 190 -4.33 1.42 0.15
N ALA A 191 -5.27 1.51 -0.81
CA ALA A 191 -6.52 2.23 -0.60
C ALA A 191 -7.33 1.66 0.58
N THR A 192 -7.36 0.33 0.67
CA THR A 192 -8.12 -0.41 1.70
C THR A 192 -7.55 -0.26 3.12
N HIS A 193 -6.25 0.04 3.26
CA HIS A 193 -5.57 0.08 4.56
C HIS A 193 -5.30 1.51 5.08
N ARG A 194 -5.53 2.54 4.27
CA ARG A 194 -5.19 3.95 4.57
C ARG A 194 -5.60 4.44 5.94
N GLU A 195 -6.85 4.19 6.34
CA GLU A 195 -7.33 4.69 7.63
C GLU A 195 -6.57 4.05 8.80
N MET A 196 -6.34 2.75 8.75
CA MET A 196 -5.54 2.06 9.75
C MET A 196 -4.11 2.61 9.78
N LEU A 197 -3.49 2.80 8.61
CA LEU A 197 -2.14 3.34 8.52
C LEU A 197 -2.03 4.78 9.03
N TRP A 198 -3.05 5.61 8.79
CA TRP A 198 -3.13 6.95 9.39
C TRP A 198 -3.22 6.88 10.91
N ARG A 199 -4.03 5.98 11.48
CA ARG A 199 -4.13 5.79 12.94
C ARG A 199 -2.81 5.31 13.54
N ILE A 200 -2.14 4.38 12.88
CA ILE A 200 -0.80 3.93 13.28
C ILE A 200 0.17 5.10 13.23
N SER A 201 0.19 5.88 12.15
CA SER A 201 1.04 7.07 12.02
C SER A 201 0.83 8.04 13.18
N ARG A 202 -0.43 8.34 13.50
CA ARG A 202 -0.80 9.23 14.60
C ARG A 202 -0.34 8.69 15.96
N ALA A 203 -0.53 7.40 16.21
CA ALA A 203 -0.17 6.76 17.48
C ALA A 203 1.34 6.65 17.67
N THR A 204 2.09 6.33 16.61
CA THR A 204 3.55 6.16 16.69
C THR A 204 4.32 7.46 16.46
N GLY A 205 3.65 8.51 15.96
CA GLY A 205 4.29 9.73 15.51
C GLY A 205 5.29 9.49 14.38
N ARG A 206 4.99 8.58 13.44
CA ARG A 206 5.89 8.23 12.32
C ARG A 206 5.14 8.32 11.00
N ARG A 207 5.80 8.68 9.91
CA ARG A 207 5.23 8.47 8.58
C ARG A 207 5.33 7.00 8.20
N ILE A 208 4.35 6.53 7.45
CA ILE A 208 4.27 5.17 6.95
C ILE A 208 4.69 5.20 5.49
N PHE A 209 5.72 4.44 5.17
CA PHE A 209 5.99 4.02 3.81
C PHE A 209 5.12 2.80 3.55
N ALA A 210 3.92 3.03 3.02
CA ALA A 210 3.05 1.95 2.62
C ALA A 210 3.70 1.32 1.40
N ALA A 211 4.25 0.12 1.64
CA ALA A 211 4.83 -0.73 0.65
C ALA A 211 3.88 -0.77 -0.52
N VAL A 212 4.54 -0.76 -1.64
CA VAL A 212 3.93 -0.61 -2.93
C VAL A 212 2.72 -1.51 -3.01
N ASP A 213 1.69 -0.99 -3.66
CA ASP A 213 0.61 -1.69 -4.32
C ASP A 213 1.18 -2.87 -5.15
N TYR A 214 1.62 -3.91 -4.44
CA TYR A 214 2.51 -4.96 -4.92
C TYR A 214 1.73 -5.88 -5.83
N ARG A 215 2.45 -6.59 -6.69
CA ARG A 215 1.84 -7.50 -7.64
C ARG A 215 1.10 -8.64 -6.93
N LEU A 216 -0.13 -8.89 -7.39
CA LEU A 216 -1.05 -9.87 -6.82
C LEU A 216 -1.12 -11.13 -7.69
N ALA A 217 -1.37 -12.27 -7.06
CA ALA A 217 -1.68 -13.54 -7.73
C ALA A 217 -3.16 -13.56 -8.15
N PRO A 218 -3.56 -14.21 -9.26
CA PRO A 218 -2.79 -15.18 -10.03
C PRO A 218 -1.88 -14.57 -11.12
N GLU A 219 -2.06 -13.29 -11.48
CA GLU A 219 -1.31 -12.65 -12.57
C GLU A 219 0.19 -12.63 -12.30
N HIS A 220 0.55 -12.51 -11.02
CA HIS A 220 1.92 -12.51 -10.55
C HIS A 220 2.05 -13.41 -9.32
N PRO A 221 2.30 -14.71 -9.52
CA PRO A 221 2.45 -15.65 -8.41
C PRO A 221 3.74 -15.38 -7.62
N TYR A 222 3.90 -16.12 -6.52
CA TYR A 222 5.16 -16.15 -5.78
C TYR A 222 6.36 -16.35 -6.73
N PRO A 223 7.47 -15.60 -6.59
CA PRO A 223 7.81 -14.65 -5.50
C PRO A 223 7.62 -13.16 -5.86
N ALA A 224 6.71 -12.79 -6.77
CA ALA A 224 6.61 -11.42 -7.28
C ALA A 224 6.39 -10.34 -6.19
N ALA A 225 5.54 -10.60 -5.21
CA ALA A 225 5.30 -9.68 -4.10
C ALA A 225 6.56 -9.45 -3.22
N LEU A 226 7.39 -10.49 -3.05
CA LEU A 226 8.66 -10.40 -2.31
C LEU A 226 9.69 -9.57 -3.08
N GLN A 227 9.74 -9.73 -4.41
CA GLN A 227 10.57 -8.88 -5.28
C GLN A 227 10.18 -7.41 -5.12
N ASP A 228 8.87 -7.12 -5.20
CA ASP A 228 8.33 -5.76 -5.06
C ASP A 228 8.63 -5.15 -3.68
N ALA A 229 8.44 -5.91 -2.61
CA ALA A 229 8.80 -5.48 -1.25
C ALA A 229 10.31 -5.22 -1.10
N SER A 230 11.14 -6.03 -1.75
CA SER A 230 12.61 -5.87 -1.74
C SER A 230 13.05 -4.60 -2.47
N HIS A 231 12.50 -4.32 -3.66
CA HIS A 231 12.73 -3.06 -4.39
C HIS A 231 12.28 -1.85 -3.59
N ALA A 232 11.09 -1.92 -3.00
CA ALA A 232 10.56 -0.84 -2.17
C ALA A 232 11.43 -0.57 -0.93
N PHE A 233 11.92 -1.63 -0.27
CA PHE A 233 12.82 -1.49 0.88
C PHE A 233 14.18 -0.90 0.47
N CYS A 234 14.78 -1.37 -0.63
CA CYS A 234 16.02 -0.81 -1.16
C CYS A 234 15.87 0.66 -1.56
N HIS A 235 14.70 1.07 -2.08
CA HIS A 235 14.43 2.48 -2.29
C HIS A 235 14.33 3.25 -0.96
N LEU A 236 13.67 2.69 0.05
CA LEU A 236 13.52 3.35 1.35
C LEU A 236 14.88 3.59 2.03
N THR A 237 15.78 2.61 1.99
CA THR A 237 17.07 2.70 2.71
C THR A 237 18.24 3.15 1.84
N GLY A 238 18.15 3.00 0.52
CA GLY A 238 19.26 3.23 -0.38
C GLY A 238 19.61 4.72 -0.54
N PRO A 239 20.89 5.04 -0.83
CA PRO A 239 21.36 6.42 -1.00
C PRO A 239 20.75 7.11 -2.23
N ASN A 240 20.31 6.32 -3.22
CA ASN A 240 19.62 6.80 -4.41
C ASN A 240 18.08 6.89 -4.23
N GLY A 241 17.57 6.44 -3.08
CA GLY A 241 16.17 6.60 -2.68
C GLY A 241 16.07 7.51 -1.47
N CYS A 242 15.37 7.12 -0.40
CA CYS A 242 15.13 7.99 0.75
C CYS A 242 16.26 7.98 1.80
N GLY A 243 17.22 7.03 1.75
CA GLY A 243 18.40 7.03 2.62
C GLY A 243 18.11 6.80 4.11
N PHE A 244 17.02 6.11 4.46
CA PHE A 244 16.79 5.70 5.84
C PHE A 244 17.80 4.66 6.29
N ASP A 245 18.35 4.83 7.49
CA ASP A 245 19.10 3.77 8.15
C ASP A 245 18.17 2.55 8.36
N PRO A 246 18.52 1.35 7.86
CA PRO A 246 17.76 0.12 8.12
C PRO A 246 17.42 -0.09 9.61
N GLU A 247 18.29 0.34 10.52
CA GLU A 247 18.05 0.25 11.97
C GLU A 247 16.88 1.12 12.45
N ASN A 248 16.55 2.17 11.69
CA ASN A 248 15.43 3.06 11.97
C ASN A 248 14.13 2.67 11.23
N VAL A 249 14.16 1.59 10.44
CA VAL A 249 12.99 1.05 9.76
C VAL A 249 12.32 -0.01 10.64
N THR A 250 11.02 0.16 10.87
CA THR A 250 10.16 -0.89 11.44
C THR A 250 9.33 -1.51 10.32
N ALA A 251 9.53 -2.79 10.04
CA ALA A 251 8.66 -3.56 9.16
C ALA A 251 7.28 -3.76 9.80
N ALA A 252 6.22 -3.67 9.02
CA ALA A 252 4.86 -3.88 9.50
C ALA A 252 3.96 -4.45 8.41
N GLY A 253 2.95 -5.21 8.81
CA GLY A 253 1.95 -5.71 7.87
C GLY A 253 0.91 -6.55 8.56
N ASP A 254 -0.24 -6.70 7.92
CA ASP A 254 -1.35 -7.51 8.39
C ASP A 254 -1.55 -8.76 7.52
N SER A 255 -1.89 -9.88 8.14
CA SER A 255 -2.21 -11.14 7.45
C SER A 255 -1.12 -11.53 6.44
N ALA A 256 -1.45 -11.70 5.16
CA ALA A 256 -0.50 -11.92 4.06
C ALA A 256 0.61 -10.85 3.99
N GLY A 257 0.31 -9.59 4.30
CA GLY A 257 1.29 -8.52 4.40
C GLY A 257 2.26 -8.70 5.57
N GLY A 258 1.79 -9.19 6.71
CA GLY A 258 2.67 -9.58 7.82
C GLY A 258 3.59 -10.74 7.44
N GLY A 259 3.03 -11.76 6.78
CA GLY A 259 3.81 -12.86 6.21
C GLY A 259 4.86 -12.38 5.20
N LEU A 260 4.52 -11.41 4.36
CA LEU A 260 5.43 -10.79 3.39
C LEU A 260 6.59 -10.05 4.06
N MET A 261 6.33 -9.28 5.12
CA MET A 261 7.39 -8.63 5.89
C MET A 261 8.34 -9.63 6.54
N LEU A 262 7.79 -10.71 7.09
CA LEU A 262 8.62 -11.76 7.68
C LEU A 262 9.48 -12.45 6.62
N ALA A 263 8.89 -12.78 5.46
CA ALA A 263 9.61 -13.36 4.32
C ALA A 263 10.72 -12.43 3.82
N LEU A 264 10.48 -11.13 3.74
CA LEU A 264 11.49 -10.13 3.39
C LEU A 264 12.64 -10.12 4.38
N MET A 265 12.36 -10.06 5.68
CA MET A 265 13.40 -10.03 6.71
C MET A 265 14.23 -11.32 6.72
N MET A 266 13.60 -12.48 6.55
CA MET A 266 14.29 -13.77 6.44
C MET A 266 15.17 -13.81 5.19
N TYR A 267 14.63 -13.42 4.04
CA TYR A 267 15.37 -13.36 2.79
C TYR A 267 16.60 -12.44 2.91
N GLN A 268 16.42 -11.25 3.47
CA GLN A 268 17.52 -10.30 3.66
C GLN A 268 18.58 -10.85 4.62
N ARG A 269 18.18 -11.48 5.74
CA ARG A 269 19.10 -12.15 6.66
C ARG A 269 19.93 -13.22 5.96
N ASP A 270 19.28 -14.10 5.20
CA ASP A 270 19.92 -15.25 4.58
C ASP A 270 20.95 -14.85 3.51
N PHE A 271 20.78 -13.68 2.90
CA PHE A 271 21.70 -13.12 1.90
C PHE A 271 22.58 -11.96 2.42
N GLY A 272 22.59 -11.71 3.74
CA GLY A 272 23.41 -10.64 4.34
C GLY A 272 23.06 -9.24 3.85
N LEU A 273 21.81 -9.02 3.42
CA LEU A 273 21.30 -7.74 2.96
C LEU A 273 20.84 -6.87 4.15
N PRO A 274 20.77 -5.53 3.98
CA PRO A 274 20.21 -4.66 5.00
C PRO A 274 18.80 -5.09 5.43
N THR A 275 18.55 -5.15 6.74
CA THR A 275 17.29 -5.62 7.34
C THR A 275 16.66 -4.54 8.21
N PRO A 276 15.31 -4.44 8.27
CA PRO A 276 14.63 -3.68 9.31
C PRO A 276 15.01 -4.17 10.72
N SER A 277 15.13 -3.28 11.70
CA SER A 277 15.48 -3.67 13.08
C SER A 277 14.32 -4.25 13.89
N LYS A 278 13.08 -3.98 13.48
CA LYS A 278 11.86 -4.31 14.24
C LYS A 278 10.74 -4.71 13.30
N ALA A 279 9.82 -5.53 13.79
CA ALA A 279 8.62 -5.94 13.06
C ALA A 279 7.36 -5.76 13.91
N ILE A 280 6.25 -5.38 13.25
CA ILE A 280 4.88 -5.40 13.80
C ILE A 280 4.04 -6.27 12.86
N LEU A 281 3.71 -7.48 13.29
CA LEU A 281 2.96 -8.44 12.48
C LEU A 281 1.54 -8.57 13.05
N LEU A 282 0.55 -8.21 12.24
CA LEU A 282 -0.85 -8.14 12.65
C LEU A 282 -1.63 -9.29 11.98
N SER A 283 -2.63 -9.82 12.66
CA SER A 283 -3.60 -10.78 12.10
C SER A 283 -4.98 -10.25 12.46
N ILE A 284 -5.49 -9.37 11.59
CA ILE A 284 -6.71 -8.58 11.78
C ILE A 284 -7.85 -9.20 10.97
#